data_AF-A0A7Y5ESL6-F1
#
_entry.id   AF-A0A7Y5ESL6-F1
#
_cell.length_a   1.000
_cell.length_b   1.000
_cell.length_c   1.000
_cell.angle_alpha   90.00
_cell.angle_beta   90.00
_cell.angle_gamma   90.00
#
_symmetry.space_group_name_H-M   'P 1'
#
loop_
_entity.id
_entity.type
_entity.pdbx_description
1 polymer ?
#
loop_
_entity_poly.entity_id
_entity_poly.type
_entity_poly.pdbx_seq_one_letter_code
_entity_poly.pdbx_strand_id
1 'polypeptide(L)'
;MIWLVQEDVIIAGRINIHGEDAINQGFAEPGPGGFRGGRPLSGAGITSPSAGLGPGGGHFNEHFGVYGVLPPPNNRTYGNEGVFPLIGGSGGAGLTQHAGGGGGGAILIASNTTLRLSGLIQAYYNSGINSSNRGSGGAVRLQAFHIIGTGNIVTSDSGNVRPGRVRLEGNTAGYTDGTVPVPPLWGRFSPFSPICRRHLLRSLA
;
A
#
# COMPACT_ATOMS: atom_id res chain seq x y z
N MET A 1 2.96 9.65 -0.75
CA MET A 1 4.17 10.34 -0.25
C MET A 1 5.39 9.87 -1.03
N ILE A 2 6.37 10.75 -1.28
CA ILE A 2 7.58 10.40 -2.06
C ILE A 2 8.80 10.99 -1.36
N TRP A 3 9.79 10.16 -1.07
CA TRP A 3 11.12 10.56 -0.61
C TRP A 3 12.15 10.20 -1.67
N LEU A 4 12.86 11.21 -2.18
CA LEU A 4 13.95 11.05 -3.15
C LEU A 4 15.23 11.50 -2.48
N VAL A 5 16.18 10.59 -2.32
CA VAL A 5 17.42 10.83 -1.59
C VAL A 5 18.61 10.45 -2.47
N GLN A 6 19.62 11.30 -2.52
CA GLN A 6 20.84 11.11 -3.32
C GLN A 6 21.94 10.32 -2.59
N GLU A 7 21.66 9.89 -1.37
CA GLU A 7 22.61 9.22 -0.49
C GLU A 7 21.88 8.08 0.23
N ASP A 8 22.56 7.49 1.21
CA ASP A 8 22.01 6.42 2.02
C ASP A 8 20.76 6.87 2.79
N VAL A 9 19.77 5.99 2.81
CA VAL A 9 18.55 6.14 3.60
C VAL A 9 18.57 5.12 4.73
N ILE A 10 18.50 5.61 5.97
CA ILE A 10 18.41 4.77 7.17
C ILE A 10 17.03 4.94 7.81
N ILE A 11 16.25 3.86 7.84
CA ILE A 11 14.97 3.81 8.53
C ILE A 11 15.16 2.93 9.77
N ALA A 12 15.63 3.54 10.86
CA ALA A 12 15.78 2.88 12.15
C ALA A 12 14.56 3.08 13.06
N GLY A 13 13.77 4.13 12.81
CA GLY A 13 12.54 4.43 13.54
C GLY A 13 11.29 3.88 12.88
N ARG A 14 10.15 4.49 13.20
CA ARG A 14 8.85 4.14 12.63
C ARG A 14 8.41 5.19 11.60
N ILE A 15 8.08 4.73 10.40
CA ILE A 15 7.31 5.52 9.43
C ILE A 15 5.86 5.07 9.55
N ASN A 16 5.01 5.93 10.12
CA ASN A 16 3.59 5.65 10.25
C ASN A 16 2.79 6.41 9.19
N ILE A 17 2.21 5.65 8.26
CA ILE A 17 1.31 6.14 7.21
C ILE A 17 0.03 5.31 7.18
N HIS A 18 -0.36 4.68 8.28
CA HIS A 18 -1.64 3.97 8.37
C HIS A 18 -2.83 4.93 8.26
N GLY A 19 -4.00 4.40 7.86
CA GLY A 19 -5.27 5.13 8.01
C GLY A 19 -5.74 5.14 9.45
N GLU A 20 -6.67 6.02 9.78
CA GLU A 20 -7.24 6.13 11.13
C GLU A 20 -8.44 5.21 11.34
N ASP A 21 -8.74 4.94 12.61
CA ASP A 21 -9.97 4.24 13.01
C ASP A 21 -11.21 5.08 12.66
N ALA A 22 -12.33 4.37 12.49
CA ALA A 22 -13.63 5.00 12.33
C ALA A 22 -14.03 5.84 13.54
N ILE A 23 -14.56 7.03 13.28
CA ILE A 23 -15.12 7.93 14.29
C ILE A 23 -16.65 7.91 14.25
N ASN A 24 -17.31 8.22 15.38
CA ASN A 24 -18.77 8.13 15.51
C ASN A 24 -19.55 9.06 14.56
N GLN A 25 -18.89 10.12 14.06
CA GLN A 25 -19.46 11.08 13.13
C GLN A 25 -18.41 11.52 12.12
N GLY A 26 -18.73 11.42 10.83
CA GLY A 26 -17.85 11.85 9.74
C GLY A 26 -17.08 10.72 9.06
N PHE A 27 -16.05 11.12 8.31
CA PHE A 27 -15.22 10.24 7.50
C PHE A 27 -13.90 9.98 8.23
N ALA A 28 -13.49 8.71 8.37
CA ALA A 28 -12.18 8.38 8.94
C ALA A 28 -11.05 8.93 8.06
N GLU A 29 -10.05 9.56 8.68
CA GLU A 29 -8.90 10.10 7.97
C GLU A 29 -8.06 8.96 7.37
N PRO A 30 -7.58 9.10 6.12
CA PRO A 30 -6.73 8.11 5.52
C PRO A 30 -5.26 8.35 5.86
N GLY A 31 -4.43 7.32 5.64
CA GLY A 31 -2.99 7.52 5.57
C GLY A 31 -2.63 8.37 4.35
N PRO A 32 -1.46 9.04 4.33
CA PRO A 32 -1.05 9.86 3.20
C PRO A 32 -1.12 9.11 1.85
N GLY A 33 -1.97 9.58 0.93
CA GLY A 33 -2.19 8.94 -0.38
C GLY A 33 -3.24 7.82 -0.40
N GLY A 34 -3.85 7.50 0.73
CA GLY A 34 -5.03 6.63 0.83
C GLY A 34 -6.35 7.41 0.76
N PHE A 35 -7.47 6.72 0.97
CA PHE A 35 -8.81 7.27 0.88
C PHE A 35 -9.63 7.11 2.17
N ARG A 36 -10.44 8.12 2.46
CA ARG A 36 -11.27 8.20 3.66
C ARG A 36 -12.30 7.08 3.73
N GLY A 37 -12.59 6.62 4.94
CA GLY A 37 -13.71 5.72 5.22
C GLY A 37 -15.06 6.45 5.18
N GLY A 38 -16.14 5.73 4.88
CA GLY A 38 -17.49 6.27 4.72
C GLY A 38 -18.13 6.70 6.05
N ARG A 39 -19.05 7.65 5.99
CA ARG A 39 -19.76 8.19 7.16
C ARG A 39 -21.01 7.37 7.53
N PRO A 40 -21.40 7.33 8.81
CA PRO A 40 -22.60 6.63 9.27
C PRO A 40 -23.90 7.38 8.94
N LEU A 41 -25.04 6.73 9.20
CA LEU A 41 -26.37 7.37 9.26
C LEU A 41 -26.56 8.02 10.65
N SER A 42 -25.66 8.92 11.04
CA SER A 42 -25.79 9.67 12.30
C SER A 42 -25.46 11.14 12.06
N GLY A 43 -26.42 12.02 12.38
CA GLY A 43 -26.32 13.47 12.22
C GLY A 43 -27.57 14.10 11.59
N ALA A 44 -27.89 15.34 11.97
CA ALA A 44 -29.01 16.08 11.40
C ALA A 44 -28.80 16.33 9.90
N GLY A 45 -29.81 16.01 9.08
CA GLY A 45 -29.76 16.18 7.62
C GLY A 45 -29.07 15.04 6.84
N ILE A 46 -28.60 13.99 7.52
CA ILE A 46 -28.08 12.79 6.87
C ILE A 46 -29.21 11.79 6.64
N THR A 47 -29.49 11.48 5.37
CA THR A 47 -30.57 10.55 4.98
C THR A 47 -30.08 9.15 4.60
N SER A 48 -28.76 8.95 4.46
CA SER A 48 -28.14 7.64 4.20
C SER A 48 -26.66 7.63 4.64
N PRO A 49 -26.08 6.47 5.02
CA PRO A 49 -24.63 6.31 5.14
C PRO A 49 -23.90 6.66 3.83
N SER A 50 -22.57 6.66 3.83
CA SER A 50 -21.82 6.77 2.57
C SER A 50 -20.96 5.54 2.32
N ALA A 51 -20.69 5.27 1.04
CA ALA A 51 -19.59 4.41 0.65
C ALA A 51 -18.25 4.94 1.19
N GLY A 52 -17.28 4.04 1.32
CA GLY A 52 -15.87 4.40 1.48
C GLY A 52 -15.33 5.03 0.20
N LEU A 53 -14.39 5.94 0.34
CA LEU A 53 -13.78 6.59 -0.81
C LEU A 53 -12.66 5.71 -1.39
N GLY A 54 -12.33 5.96 -2.66
CA GLY A 54 -11.24 5.29 -3.38
C GLY A 54 -11.72 4.23 -4.37
N PRO A 55 -10.83 3.75 -5.27
CA PRO A 55 -11.22 2.85 -6.36
C PRO A 55 -11.78 1.50 -5.90
N GLY A 56 -11.35 1.05 -4.72
CA GLY A 56 -11.84 -0.16 -4.05
C GLY A 56 -12.64 0.15 -2.80
N GLY A 57 -13.23 1.34 -2.68
CA GLY A 57 -14.01 1.75 -1.51
C GLY A 57 -15.17 0.81 -1.20
N GLY A 58 -15.41 0.58 0.09
CA GLY A 58 -16.53 -0.25 0.54
C GLY A 58 -17.88 0.37 0.15
N HIS A 59 -18.86 -0.47 -0.18
CA HIS A 59 -20.22 -0.05 -0.54
C HIS A 59 -21.26 -0.63 0.42
N PHE A 60 -22.51 -0.20 0.27
CA PHE A 60 -23.65 -0.80 0.94
C PHE A 60 -23.73 -2.30 0.62
N ASN A 61 -23.67 -3.15 1.66
CA ASN A 61 -23.52 -4.63 1.66
C ASN A 61 -22.09 -5.17 1.44
N GLU A 62 -21.14 -4.33 1.01
CA GLU A 62 -19.74 -4.69 0.76
C GLU A 62 -18.82 -3.79 1.60
N HIS A 63 -18.80 -4.01 2.90
CA HIS A 63 -18.47 -2.98 3.88
C HIS A 63 -16.99 -2.54 3.93
N PHE A 64 -16.11 -3.13 3.11
CA PHE A 64 -14.66 -2.98 3.25
C PHE A 64 -13.99 -2.35 2.04
N GLY A 65 -12.92 -1.59 2.29
CA GLY A 65 -11.97 -1.21 1.26
C GLY A 65 -11.17 -2.42 0.77
N VAL A 66 -10.79 -2.44 -0.51
CA VAL A 66 -9.90 -3.48 -1.09
C VAL A 66 -8.69 -2.87 -1.78
N TYR A 67 -7.55 -3.56 -1.73
CA TYR A 67 -6.33 -3.19 -2.45
C TYR A 67 -5.61 -4.46 -2.93
N GLY A 68 -5.38 -4.57 -4.23
CA GLY A 68 -4.62 -5.62 -4.90
C GLY A 68 -5.16 -7.06 -4.84
N VAL A 69 -5.72 -7.54 -3.73
CA VAL A 69 -6.34 -8.88 -3.59
C VAL A 69 -7.84 -8.72 -3.40
N LEU A 70 -8.62 -9.63 -3.99
CA LEU A 70 -10.08 -9.66 -3.97
C LEU A 70 -10.58 -10.47 -2.75
N PRO A 71 -10.92 -9.86 -1.59
CA PRO A 71 -11.76 -10.53 -0.62
C PRO A 71 -13.24 -10.35 -1.01
N PRO A 72 -14.02 -11.43 -1.16
CA PRO A 72 -15.47 -11.32 -1.22
C PRO A 72 -16.01 -10.56 0.00
N PRO A 73 -17.05 -9.73 -0.13
CA PRO A 73 -17.87 -9.50 -1.33
C PRO A 73 -17.42 -8.34 -2.25
N ASN A 74 -16.40 -7.55 -1.90
CA ASN A 74 -15.98 -6.39 -2.71
C ASN A 74 -15.03 -6.82 -3.85
N ASN A 75 -15.49 -6.71 -5.10
CA ASN A 75 -14.73 -7.12 -6.29
C ASN A 75 -13.99 -5.98 -7.01
N ARG A 76 -13.94 -4.77 -6.42
CA ARG A 76 -13.33 -3.58 -7.03
C ARG A 76 -11.85 -3.44 -6.66
N THR A 77 -11.07 -4.49 -6.85
CA THR A 77 -9.63 -4.39 -6.60
C THR A 77 -8.95 -3.45 -7.57
N TYR A 78 -7.94 -2.76 -7.06
CA TYR A 78 -7.06 -1.91 -7.83
C TYR A 78 -5.65 -2.01 -7.28
N GLY A 79 -4.71 -1.34 -7.94
CA GLY A 79 -3.29 -1.49 -7.67
C GLY A 79 -2.73 -2.72 -8.36
N ASN A 80 -1.42 -2.72 -8.57
CA ASN A 80 -0.70 -3.83 -9.18
C ASN A 80 0.60 -4.10 -8.42
N GLU A 81 1.26 -5.19 -8.78
CA GLU A 81 2.54 -5.59 -8.20
C GLU A 81 3.66 -4.56 -8.44
N GLY A 82 3.52 -3.71 -9.46
CA GLY A 82 4.41 -2.58 -9.73
C GLY A 82 4.28 -1.41 -8.76
N VAL A 83 3.22 -1.37 -7.94
CA VAL A 83 2.88 -0.20 -7.10
C VAL A 83 2.93 1.08 -7.96
N PHE A 84 2.34 1.01 -9.16
CA PHE A 84 2.29 2.10 -10.11
C PHE A 84 0.89 2.19 -10.76
N PRO A 85 0.14 3.28 -10.57
CA PRO A 85 0.48 4.48 -9.81
C PRO A 85 0.63 4.23 -8.30
N LEU A 86 1.36 5.12 -7.61
CA LEU A 86 1.53 5.09 -6.15
C LEU A 86 0.25 5.58 -5.46
N ILE A 87 -0.72 4.69 -5.35
CA ILE A 87 -2.03 4.95 -4.72
C ILE A 87 -2.12 4.13 -3.44
N GLY A 88 -2.59 4.75 -2.34
CA GLY A 88 -2.82 4.07 -1.07
C GLY A 88 -4.08 3.21 -1.07
N GLY A 89 -4.45 2.73 0.11
CA GLY A 89 -5.62 1.91 0.35
C GLY A 89 -6.93 2.70 0.30
N SER A 90 -8.02 2.01 0.05
CA SER A 90 -9.37 2.56 0.00
C SER A 90 -10.04 2.48 1.37
N GLY A 91 -10.99 3.38 1.61
CA GLY A 91 -11.76 3.40 2.86
C GLY A 91 -12.85 2.33 2.91
N GLY A 92 -13.22 1.92 4.12
CA GLY A 92 -14.39 1.07 4.36
C GLY A 92 -15.71 1.84 4.23
N ALA A 93 -16.84 1.13 4.09
CA ALA A 93 -18.16 1.75 4.01
C ALA A 93 -18.65 2.25 5.37
N GLY A 94 -19.46 3.31 5.36
CA GLY A 94 -20.30 3.66 6.50
C GLY A 94 -21.56 2.79 6.55
N LEU A 95 -22.03 2.49 7.76
CA LEU A 95 -23.28 1.81 8.06
C LEU A 95 -24.19 2.70 8.92
N THR A 96 -25.41 2.23 9.18
CA THR A 96 -26.40 2.97 9.97
C THR A 96 -25.83 3.57 11.26
N GLN A 97 -25.01 2.83 12.00
CA GLN A 97 -24.48 3.26 13.29
C GLN A 97 -22.95 3.40 13.33
N HIS A 98 -22.24 3.13 12.22
CA HIS A 98 -20.79 2.94 12.24
C HIS A 98 -20.12 3.57 11.03
N ALA A 99 -19.11 4.41 11.24
CA ALA A 99 -18.24 4.85 10.14
C ALA A 99 -17.35 3.70 9.65
N GLY A 100 -16.86 3.85 8.42
CA GLY A 100 -15.80 3.02 7.87
C GLY A 100 -14.42 3.54 8.26
N GLY A 101 -13.45 2.63 8.38
CA GLY A 101 -12.05 2.96 8.66
C GLY A 101 -11.32 3.53 7.43
N GLY A 102 -10.27 4.32 7.68
CA GLY A 102 -9.44 4.92 6.63
C GLY A 102 -8.54 3.88 5.94
N GLY A 103 -8.31 4.08 4.64
CA GLY A 103 -7.34 3.28 3.90
C GLY A 103 -5.90 3.62 4.29
N GLY A 104 -5.01 2.62 4.23
CA GLY A 104 -3.58 2.81 4.47
C GLY A 104 -2.92 3.75 3.46
N GLY A 105 -1.84 4.41 3.84
CA GLY A 105 -1.13 5.37 2.99
C GLY A 105 -0.26 4.71 1.93
N ALA A 106 0.32 5.54 1.04
CA ALA A 106 1.29 5.11 0.06
C ALA A 106 2.60 5.90 0.15
N ILE A 107 3.72 5.20 0.03
CA ILE A 107 5.06 5.79 0.06
C ILE A 107 5.99 5.15 -0.96
N LEU A 108 6.70 6.01 -1.69
CA LEU A 108 7.92 5.66 -2.41
C LEU A 108 9.11 6.23 -1.64
N ILE A 109 10.08 5.38 -1.32
CA ILE A 109 11.39 5.81 -0.82
C ILE A 109 12.43 5.36 -1.84
N ALA A 110 13.11 6.33 -2.45
CA ALA A 110 14.15 6.08 -3.42
C ALA A 110 15.51 6.61 -2.92
N SER A 111 16.53 5.76 -3.06
CA SER A 111 17.95 6.10 -2.89
C SER A 111 18.72 5.68 -4.14
N ASN A 112 19.80 6.37 -4.49
CA ASN A 112 20.75 5.94 -5.52
C ASN A 112 21.83 4.98 -4.99
N THR A 113 21.96 4.83 -3.67
CA THR A 113 22.94 3.99 -2.99
C THR A 113 22.22 2.92 -2.15
N THR A 114 22.25 3.03 -0.82
CA THR A 114 21.75 2.01 0.11
C THR A 114 20.51 2.50 0.83
N LEU A 115 19.47 1.67 0.84
CA LEU A 115 18.34 1.79 1.77
C LEU A 115 18.45 0.71 2.84
N ARG A 116 18.72 1.13 4.08
CA ARG A 116 18.74 0.26 5.25
C ARG A 116 17.45 0.40 6.04
N LEU A 117 16.67 -0.68 6.10
CA LEU A 117 15.46 -0.78 6.91
C LEU A 117 15.72 -1.68 8.13
N SER A 118 15.88 -1.08 9.31
CA SER A 118 15.98 -1.78 10.59
C SER A 118 14.79 -1.51 11.53
N GLY A 119 14.00 -0.49 11.21
CA GLY A 119 12.79 -0.10 11.94
C GLY A 119 11.51 -0.67 11.33
N LEU A 120 10.47 0.15 11.26
CA LEU A 120 9.12 -0.28 10.88
C LEU A 120 8.47 0.72 9.91
N ILE A 121 7.90 0.22 8.82
CA ILE A 121 7.00 0.97 7.94
C ILE A 121 5.59 0.42 8.11
N GLN A 122 4.64 1.28 8.52
CA GLN A 122 3.25 0.90 8.72
C GLN A 122 2.36 1.63 7.71
N ALA A 123 1.76 0.86 6.81
CA ALA A 123 0.81 1.34 5.81
C ALA A 123 -0.47 0.50 5.82
N TYR A 124 -0.83 -0.07 6.97
CA TYR A 124 -2.06 -0.85 7.10
C TYR A 124 -3.27 0.09 7.28
N TYR A 125 -4.46 -0.48 7.20
CA TYR A 125 -5.72 0.21 7.49
C TYR A 125 -6.09 0.04 8.96
N ASN A 126 -6.90 0.94 9.48
CA ASN A 126 -7.48 0.77 10.81
C ASN A 126 -8.96 0.36 10.74
N SER A 127 -9.50 0.02 11.91
CA SER A 127 -10.79 -0.65 12.02
C SER A 127 -11.96 0.32 11.82
N GLY A 128 -13.04 -0.20 11.25
CA GLY A 128 -14.35 0.40 11.44
C GLY A 128 -14.81 0.22 12.90
N ILE A 129 -15.82 0.96 13.35
CA ILE A 129 -16.39 0.79 14.71
C ILE A 129 -16.87 -0.66 14.92
N ASN A 130 -17.29 -1.32 13.83
CA ASN A 130 -17.39 -2.77 13.76
C ASN A 130 -16.27 -3.33 12.88
N SER A 131 -15.78 -4.51 13.24
CA SER A 131 -14.75 -5.26 12.50
C SER A 131 -15.08 -5.48 11.02
N SER A 132 -16.32 -5.23 10.63
CA SER A 132 -16.88 -5.32 9.29
C SER A 132 -16.70 -4.08 8.40
N ASN A 133 -16.17 -2.94 8.84
CA ASN A 133 -16.18 -1.71 8.01
C ASN A 133 -14.77 -1.12 7.74
N ARG A 134 -13.77 -1.98 7.59
CA ARG A 134 -12.37 -1.55 7.57
C ARG A 134 -11.92 -1.04 6.19
N GLY A 135 -10.92 -0.16 6.17
CA GLY A 135 -10.21 0.17 4.94
C GLY A 135 -9.35 -0.99 4.42
N SER A 136 -8.57 -0.74 3.38
CA SER A 136 -7.55 -1.66 2.88
C SER A 136 -6.13 -1.19 3.15
N GLY A 137 -5.19 -2.12 3.08
CA GLY A 137 -3.77 -1.81 3.15
C GLY A 137 -3.33 -0.84 2.07
N GLY A 138 -2.23 -0.16 2.35
CA GLY A 138 -1.60 0.84 1.51
C GLY A 138 -0.49 0.30 0.63
N ALA A 139 0.34 1.18 0.08
CA ALA A 139 1.35 0.80 -0.89
C ALA A 139 2.75 1.29 -0.51
N VAL A 140 3.71 0.37 -0.37
CA VAL A 140 5.09 0.69 -0.02
C VAL A 140 6.00 0.28 -1.18
N ARG A 141 6.71 1.24 -1.76
CA ARG A 141 7.73 1.01 -2.78
C ARG A 141 9.08 1.49 -2.29
N LEU A 142 10.05 0.58 -2.20
CA LEU A 142 11.43 0.89 -1.87
C LEU A 142 12.28 0.68 -3.12
N GLN A 143 13.06 1.69 -3.48
CA GLN A 143 13.93 1.65 -4.65
C GLN A 143 15.33 2.09 -4.25
N ALA A 144 16.33 1.22 -4.41
CA ALA A 144 17.72 1.54 -4.09
C ALA A 144 18.70 0.67 -4.87
N PHE A 145 19.98 1.03 -4.93
CA PHE A 145 20.98 0.11 -5.47
C PHE A 145 21.14 -1.12 -4.56
N HIS A 146 21.18 -0.90 -3.25
CA HIS A 146 21.15 -1.94 -2.21
C HIS A 146 19.95 -1.74 -1.27
N ILE A 147 19.15 -2.79 -1.05
CA ILE A 147 18.12 -2.81 0.00
C ILE A 147 18.53 -3.86 1.04
N ILE A 148 18.78 -3.42 2.28
CA ILE A 148 19.31 -4.25 3.36
C ILE A 148 18.59 -4.01 4.69
N GLY A 149 18.71 -4.96 5.61
CA GLY A 149 18.24 -4.85 6.99
C GLY A 149 17.20 -5.91 7.36
N THR A 150 16.69 -5.78 8.58
CA THR A 150 15.81 -6.76 9.25
C THR A 150 14.55 -6.11 9.82
N GLY A 151 14.26 -4.87 9.40
CA GLY A 151 13.03 -4.18 9.80
C GLY A 151 11.80 -4.82 9.18
N ASN A 152 10.63 -4.25 9.47
CA ASN A 152 9.34 -4.79 9.02
C ASN A 152 8.58 -3.81 8.14
N ILE A 153 7.85 -4.32 7.16
CA ILE A 153 6.89 -3.56 6.35
C ILE A 153 5.51 -4.17 6.56
N VAL A 154 4.64 -3.45 7.26
CA VAL A 154 3.30 -3.92 7.63
C VAL A 154 2.25 -3.17 6.82
N THR A 155 1.58 -3.89 5.94
CA THR A 155 0.51 -3.34 5.08
C THR A 155 -0.86 -3.98 5.33
N SER A 156 -0.97 -4.82 6.35
CA SER A 156 -2.18 -5.53 6.78
C SER A 156 -2.23 -5.63 8.30
N ASP A 157 -3.43 -5.91 8.83
CA ASP A 157 -3.60 -6.36 10.20
C ASP A 157 -3.39 -7.89 10.32
N SER A 158 -3.53 -8.42 11.54
CA SER A 158 -3.25 -9.82 11.91
C SER A 158 -4.02 -10.90 11.14
N GLY A 159 -4.96 -10.53 10.26
CA GLY A 159 -5.72 -11.46 9.43
C GLY A 159 -5.30 -11.53 7.96
N ASN A 160 -4.42 -10.64 7.46
CA ASN A 160 -4.04 -10.55 6.05
C ASN A 160 -5.21 -10.52 5.05
N VAL A 161 -6.41 -10.14 5.48
CA VAL A 161 -7.63 -10.23 4.66
C VAL A 161 -7.65 -9.13 3.60
N ARG A 162 -6.98 -8.00 3.85
CA ARG A 162 -6.95 -6.81 2.97
C ARG A 162 -5.55 -6.22 2.87
N PRO A 163 -4.58 -7.03 2.38
CA PRO A 163 -3.20 -6.61 2.37
C PRO A 163 -2.99 -5.48 1.38
N GLY A 164 -2.03 -4.61 1.70
CA GLY A 164 -1.53 -3.64 0.76
C GLY A 164 -0.64 -4.28 -0.31
N ARG A 165 0.26 -3.48 -0.89
CA ARG A 165 1.36 -4.01 -1.70
C ARG A 165 2.69 -3.46 -1.22
N VAL A 166 3.68 -4.32 -1.27
CA VAL A 166 5.08 -3.98 -1.04
C VAL A 166 5.84 -4.30 -2.31
N ARG A 167 6.66 -3.37 -2.79
CA ARG A 167 7.57 -3.55 -3.91
C ARG A 167 8.97 -3.13 -3.49
N LEU A 168 9.92 -4.04 -3.64
CA LEU A 168 11.33 -3.80 -3.42
C LEU A 168 12.05 -3.85 -4.77
N GLU A 169 12.77 -2.79 -5.11
CA GLU A 169 13.53 -2.67 -6.36
C GLU A 169 14.97 -2.33 -6.03
N GLY A 170 15.87 -3.30 -6.21
CA GLY A 170 17.29 -3.02 -6.11
C GLY A 170 18.17 -4.05 -6.80
N ASN A 171 19.43 -3.67 -7.02
CA ASN A 171 20.42 -4.49 -7.72
C ASN A 171 20.95 -5.61 -6.83
N THR A 172 20.87 -5.44 -5.52
CA THR A 172 21.16 -6.48 -4.53
C THR A 172 20.15 -6.39 -3.39
N ALA A 173 19.47 -7.50 -3.12
CA ALA A 173 18.55 -7.64 -2.01
C ALA A 173 19.20 -8.47 -0.90
N GLY A 174 19.56 -7.82 0.21
CA GLY A 174 20.00 -8.46 1.46
C GLY A 174 19.00 -8.25 2.59
N TYR A 175 17.76 -7.88 2.24
CA TYR A 175 16.68 -7.65 3.17
C TYR A 175 15.95 -8.97 3.46
N THR A 176 15.85 -9.32 4.74
CA THR A 176 15.05 -10.45 5.23
C THR A 176 13.85 -9.88 5.97
N ASP A 177 12.66 -10.03 5.40
CA ASP A 177 11.41 -9.64 6.05
C ASP A 177 10.97 -10.71 7.06
N GLY A 178 10.49 -10.30 8.24
CA GLY A 178 9.87 -11.20 9.21
C GLY A 178 8.40 -11.53 8.92
N THR A 179 7.77 -10.87 7.94
CA THR A 179 6.30 -10.82 7.76
C THR A 179 5.78 -10.84 6.32
N VAL A 180 6.57 -10.49 5.30
CA VAL A 180 6.16 -10.52 3.89
C VAL A 180 7.01 -11.49 3.08
N PRO A 181 6.44 -12.47 2.36
CA PRO A 181 7.20 -13.27 1.42
C PRO A 181 7.68 -12.36 0.29
N VAL A 182 8.98 -12.08 0.26
CA VAL A 182 9.62 -11.35 -0.83
C VAL A 182 9.62 -12.27 -2.05
N PRO A 183 8.96 -11.94 -3.17
CA PRO A 183 9.13 -12.73 -4.39
C PRO A 183 10.62 -12.66 -4.78
N PRO A 184 11.27 -13.79 -5.10
CA PRO A 184 12.66 -13.79 -5.52
C PRO A 184 12.81 -12.92 -6.78
N LEU A 185 13.83 -12.06 -6.76
CA LEU A 185 14.39 -11.27 -7.86
C LEU A 185 13.65 -11.42 -9.21
N TRP A 186 12.85 -10.42 -9.59
CA TRP A 186 12.70 -10.15 -11.01
C TRP A 186 14.08 -9.71 -11.51
N GLY A 187 14.60 -10.46 -12.47
CA GLY A 187 15.99 -10.47 -12.90
C GLY A 187 16.60 -9.08 -13.10
N ARG A 188 17.92 -9.04 -12.90
CA ARG A 188 18.84 -7.94 -13.22
C ARG A 188 18.30 -7.05 -14.35
N PHE A 189 17.70 -5.92 -14.01
CA PHE A 189 17.67 -4.79 -14.91
C PHE A 189 19.05 -4.14 -14.82
N SER A 190 19.91 -4.41 -15.80
CA SER A 190 21.12 -3.62 -16.01
C SER A 190 20.71 -2.15 -16.19
N PRO A 191 21.29 -1.19 -15.44
CA PRO A 191 20.85 0.20 -15.49
C PRO A 191 21.15 0.93 -16.81
N PHE A 192 21.74 0.29 -17.83
CA PHE A 192 21.87 0.85 -19.17
C PHE A 192 21.82 -0.27 -20.21
N SER A 193 20.74 -0.37 -20.97
CA SER A 193 20.83 -0.87 -22.34
C SER A 193 20.21 0.17 -23.26
N PRO A 194 20.99 1.16 -23.73
CA PRO A 194 20.56 1.96 -24.85
C PRO A 194 20.48 1.04 -26.07
N ILE A 195 19.42 1.21 -26.84
CA ILE A 195 19.29 0.68 -28.19
C ILE A 195 20.59 1.01 -28.96
N CYS A 196 21.45 0.01 -29.19
CA CYS A 196 22.54 0.13 -30.15
C CYS A 196 22.69 -1.19 -30.91
N ARG A 197 21.97 -1.22 -32.03
CA ARG A 197 22.28 -1.90 -33.29
C ARG A 197 23.71 -2.47 -33.34
N ARG A 198 23.85 -3.80 -33.34
CA ARG A 198 25.00 -4.47 -33.98
C ARG A 198 24.49 -5.49 -34.98
N HIS A 199 24.44 -5.01 -36.21
CA HIS A 199 24.47 -5.82 -37.42
C HIS A 199 25.74 -6.67 -37.39
N LEU A 200 25.62 -8.00 -37.37
CA LEU A 200 26.71 -8.90 -37.74
C LEU A 200 26.11 -10.21 -38.26
N LEU A 201 25.94 -10.17 -39.59
CA LEU A 201 26.18 -11.23 -40.57
C LEU A 201 26.01 -12.68 -40.13
N ARG A 202 25.04 -13.33 -40.79
CA ARG A 202 25.05 -14.77 -41.05
C ARG A 202 26.36 -15.16 -41.74
N SER A 203 27.04 -16.17 -41.24
CA SER A 203 27.67 -17.18 -42.10
C SER A 203 27.43 -18.56 -41.48
N LEU A 204 26.50 -19.29 -42.09
CA LEU A 204 26.46 -20.75 -42.05
C LEU A 204 27.24 -21.24 -43.27
N ALA A 205 28.04 -22.28 -43.06
CA ALA A 205 28.69 -23.14 -44.07
C ALA A 205 29.71 -22.50 -45.01
#